data_AF-A0A150WS51-F1
#
_entry.id   AF-A0A150WS51-F1
#
_cell.length_a   1.000
_cell.length_b   1.000
_cell.length_c   1.000
_cell.angle_alpha   90.00
_cell.angle_beta   90.00
_cell.angle_gamma   90.00
#
_symmetry.space_group_name_H-M   'P 1'
#
loop_
_entity.id
_entity.type
_entity.pdbx_description
1 polymer ?
#
loop_
_entity_poly.entity_id
_entity_poly.type
_entity_poly.pdbx_seq_one_letter_code
_entity_poly.pdbx_strand_id
1 'polypeptide(L)'
;MKKSALVLGALLMMAGGYAAAYPEVGDEGKWAGTYKEGTNPEKTVELTAKVISHDVADQEWDIQMDWTMDGQTKSEVEDIDEDKMWSEAMWTKVQSECVAKGGTLEDVTVPAGTFASCHMTKTWGPKTMEVWLAGVPFGIVKANKMDSVKMKELKMELQSFTAMPVPTPPEQPVPPTPTPEPELIF
;
A
#
# COMPACT_ATOMS: atom_id res chain seq x y z
N MET A 1 1.83 64.63 15.04
CA MET A 1 2.15 63.87 13.80
C MET A 1 2.14 62.39 14.17
N LYS A 2 1.12 61.64 13.71
CA LYS A 2 0.87 60.23 14.09
C LYS A 2 1.67 59.30 13.16
N LYS A 3 2.42 58.36 13.73
CA LYS A 3 3.16 57.31 13.01
C LYS A 3 2.20 56.15 12.72
N SER A 4 1.96 55.86 11.46
CA SER A 4 1.12 54.73 11.03
C SER A 4 1.98 53.52 10.67
N ALA A 5 1.70 52.44 11.41
CA ALA A 5 1.60 51.03 11.02
C ALA A 5 2.59 50.44 10.01
N LEU A 6 3.46 49.58 10.51
CA LEU A 6 4.16 48.55 9.76
C LEU A 6 3.56 47.21 10.22
N VAL A 7 2.54 46.72 9.52
CA VAL A 7 1.94 45.41 9.75
C VAL A 7 2.63 44.42 8.83
N LEU A 8 3.59 43.67 9.37
CA LEU A 8 4.12 42.48 8.70
C LEU A 8 3.00 41.44 8.66
N GLY A 9 2.44 41.21 7.48
CA GLY A 9 1.58 40.06 7.22
C GLY A 9 2.42 38.79 7.24
N ALA A 10 2.28 37.99 8.29
CA ALA A 10 2.84 36.65 8.37
C ALA A 10 2.16 35.76 7.33
N LEU A 11 2.90 35.42 6.27
CA LEU A 11 2.51 34.41 5.29
C LEU A 11 2.66 33.03 5.96
N LEU A 12 1.60 32.53 6.57
CA LEU A 12 1.52 31.17 7.08
C LEU A 12 1.50 30.22 5.87
N MET A 13 2.67 29.74 5.45
CA MET A 13 2.76 28.63 4.51
C MET A 13 2.27 27.38 5.25
N MET A 14 1.02 26.98 4.98
CA MET A 14 0.56 25.64 5.31
C MET A 14 1.35 24.67 4.42
N ALA A 15 2.49 24.21 4.92
CA ALA A 15 3.14 23.01 4.41
C ALA A 15 2.22 21.85 4.77
N GLY A 16 1.19 21.62 3.96
CA GLY A 16 0.44 20.37 3.99
C GLY A 16 1.44 19.26 3.73
N GLY A 17 1.66 18.41 4.73
CA GLY A 17 2.39 17.17 4.53
C GLY A 17 1.65 16.39 3.46
N TYR A 18 2.23 16.31 2.27
CA TYR A 18 1.81 15.36 1.27
C TYR A 18 2.03 13.98 1.92
N ALA A 19 0.94 13.37 2.39
CA ALA A 19 0.93 11.94 2.62
C ALA A 19 1.27 11.34 1.26
N ALA A 20 2.50 10.83 1.10
CA ALA A 20 2.95 10.23 -0.13
C ALA A 20 1.96 9.11 -0.48
N ALA A 21 1.30 9.23 -1.62
CA ALA A 21 0.42 8.19 -2.12
C ALA A 21 1.30 6.98 -2.42
N TYR A 22 1.24 5.98 -1.56
CA TYR A 22 1.67 4.64 -1.91
C TYR A 22 0.56 3.99 -2.76
N PRO A 23 0.92 3.13 -3.71
CA PRO A 23 2.26 2.92 -4.25
C PRO A 23 2.73 4.09 -5.15
N GLU A 24 4.03 4.34 -5.23
CA GLU A 24 4.65 5.34 -6.11
C GLU A 24 5.03 4.74 -7.48
N VAL A 25 5.27 5.59 -8.50
CA VAL A 25 5.81 5.12 -9.79
C VAL A 25 7.14 4.39 -9.57
N GLY A 26 7.21 3.14 -10.02
CA GLY A 26 8.36 2.27 -9.80
C GLY A 26 8.21 1.27 -8.66
N ASP A 27 7.22 1.44 -7.77
CA ASP A 27 6.90 0.43 -6.76
C ASP A 27 6.47 -0.87 -7.43
N GLU A 28 6.90 -1.98 -6.82
CA GLU A 28 6.71 -3.32 -7.37
C GLU A 28 6.37 -4.29 -6.25
N GLY A 29 5.35 -5.12 -6.46
CA GLY A 29 5.02 -6.26 -5.61
C GLY A 29 5.18 -7.55 -6.41
N LYS A 30 5.77 -8.58 -5.79
CA LYS A 30 5.90 -9.92 -6.37
C LYS A 30 5.27 -10.96 -5.47
N TRP A 31 4.34 -11.72 -6.01
CA TRP A 31 3.70 -12.84 -5.34
C TRP A 31 4.02 -14.13 -6.07
N ALA A 32 4.12 -15.21 -5.30
CA ALA A 32 4.23 -16.55 -5.84
C ALA A 32 3.35 -17.49 -5.02
N GLY A 33 3.00 -18.60 -5.65
CA GLY A 33 2.27 -19.68 -5.00
C GLY A 33 1.83 -20.69 -6.03
N THR A 34 0.63 -21.22 -5.85
CA THR A 34 0.20 -22.40 -6.60
C THR A 34 -1.24 -22.33 -7.06
N TYR A 35 -1.49 -22.96 -8.20
CA TYR A 35 -2.81 -23.12 -8.82
C TYR A 35 -3.11 -24.60 -9.02
N LYS A 36 -4.31 -25.01 -8.64
CA LYS A 36 -4.80 -26.38 -8.81
C LYS A 36 -6.19 -26.35 -9.43
N GLU A 37 -6.45 -27.27 -10.35
CA GLU A 37 -7.75 -27.44 -11.00
C GLU A 37 -8.13 -28.93 -11.09
N GLY A 38 -9.14 -29.32 -10.34
CA GLY A 38 -9.60 -30.71 -10.28
C GLY A 38 -8.51 -31.67 -9.82
N THR A 39 -8.27 -32.71 -10.62
CA THR A 39 -7.24 -33.72 -10.36
C THR A 39 -5.91 -33.43 -11.06
N ASN A 40 -5.78 -32.28 -11.74
CA ASN A 40 -4.55 -31.93 -12.42
C ASN A 40 -3.42 -31.68 -11.40
N PRO A 41 -2.15 -31.90 -11.81
CA PRO A 41 -1.00 -31.49 -11.02
C PRO A 41 -1.08 -30.03 -10.64
N GLU A 42 -0.60 -29.72 -9.44
CA GLU A 42 -0.45 -28.36 -8.96
C GLU A 42 0.61 -27.62 -9.79
N LYS A 43 0.28 -26.39 -10.19
CA LYS A 43 1.10 -25.52 -11.04
C LYS A 43 1.64 -24.37 -10.21
N THR A 44 2.86 -23.95 -10.48
CA THR A 44 3.41 -22.72 -9.88
C THR A 44 2.84 -21.51 -10.60
N VAL A 45 2.46 -20.50 -9.82
CA VAL A 45 1.99 -19.21 -10.33
C VAL A 45 2.84 -18.11 -9.70
N GLU A 46 3.23 -17.14 -10.52
CA GLU A 46 3.86 -15.89 -10.10
C GLU A 46 3.04 -14.72 -10.62
N LEU A 47 2.97 -13.66 -9.82
CA LEU A 47 2.37 -12.38 -10.17
C LEU A 47 3.37 -11.29 -9.84
N THR A 48 3.66 -10.41 -10.79
CA THR A 48 4.33 -9.13 -10.55
C THR A 48 3.35 -8.01 -10.85
N ALA A 49 3.20 -7.06 -9.93
CA ALA A 49 2.49 -5.80 -10.16
C ALA A 49 3.48 -4.66 -10.01
N LYS A 50 3.52 -3.76 -10.99
CA LYS A 50 4.44 -2.62 -10.99
C LYS A 50 3.72 -1.37 -11.43
N VAL A 51 3.88 -0.30 -10.67
CA VAL A 51 3.38 1.02 -11.07
C VAL A 51 4.29 1.59 -12.15
N ILE A 52 3.74 1.85 -13.35
CA ILE A 52 4.53 2.34 -14.50
C ILE A 52 4.34 3.83 -14.75
N SER A 53 3.15 4.38 -14.50
CA SER A 53 2.81 5.79 -14.69
C SER A 53 1.80 6.28 -13.65
N HIS A 54 1.70 7.60 -13.50
CA HIS A 54 0.59 8.29 -12.84
C HIS A 54 0.21 9.50 -13.70
N ASP A 55 -1.00 9.52 -14.24
CA ASP A 55 -1.59 10.71 -14.83
C ASP A 55 -2.26 11.55 -13.74
N VAL A 56 -1.58 12.63 -13.34
CA VAL A 56 -2.05 13.54 -12.28
C VAL A 56 -3.28 14.35 -12.74
N ALA A 57 -3.48 14.54 -14.05
CA ALA A 57 -4.60 15.31 -14.56
C ALA A 57 -5.90 14.51 -14.44
N ASP A 58 -5.83 13.23 -14.80
CA ASP A 58 -6.98 12.32 -14.77
C ASP A 58 -7.09 11.53 -13.45
N GLN A 59 -6.08 11.64 -12.57
CA GLN A 59 -5.96 10.89 -11.32
C GLN A 59 -5.96 9.38 -11.53
N GLU A 60 -5.26 8.91 -12.56
CA GLU A 60 -5.22 7.50 -12.96
C GLU A 60 -3.79 6.95 -12.88
N TRP A 61 -3.66 5.71 -12.41
CA TRP A 61 -2.39 5.00 -12.29
C TRP A 61 -2.35 3.83 -13.26
N ASP A 62 -1.26 3.75 -14.01
CA ASP A 62 -1.01 2.61 -14.90
C ASP A 62 -0.23 1.57 -14.11
N ILE A 63 -0.78 0.35 -14.01
CA ILE A 63 -0.14 -0.77 -13.32
C ILE A 63 0.08 -1.89 -14.32
N GLN A 64 1.35 -2.22 -14.56
CA GLN A 64 1.72 -3.42 -15.30
C GLN A 64 1.58 -4.64 -14.39
N MET A 65 0.78 -5.61 -14.82
CA MET A 65 0.63 -6.92 -14.20
C MET A 65 1.20 -8.02 -15.10
N ASP A 66 2.19 -8.73 -14.60
CA ASP A 66 2.76 -9.91 -15.26
C ASP A 66 2.36 -11.17 -14.50
N TRP A 67 1.55 -12.01 -15.13
CA TRP A 67 1.13 -13.32 -14.62
C TRP A 67 1.92 -14.43 -15.29
N THR A 68 2.70 -15.18 -14.52
CA THR A 68 3.45 -16.34 -15.03
C THR A 68 2.86 -17.63 -14.47
N MET A 69 2.51 -18.57 -15.35
CA MET A 69 2.05 -19.91 -14.97
C MET A 69 2.69 -20.94 -15.92
N ASP A 70 3.29 -21.99 -15.35
CA ASP A 70 4.04 -23.00 -16.11
C ASP A 70 5.08 -22.41 -17.09
N GLY A 71 5.74 -21.32 -16.68
CA GLY A 71 6.75 -20.62 -17.49
C GLY A 71 6.20 -19.78 -18.65
N GLN A 72 4.87 -19.67 -18.79
CA GLN A 72 4.24 -18.76 -19.73
C GLN A 72 3.81 -17.49 -19.01
N THR A 73 4.30 -16.35 -19.48
CA THR A 73 3.96 -15.03 -18.93
C THR A 73 2.92 -14.34 -19.81
N LYS A 74 1.88 -13.80 -19.17
CA LYS A 74 0.90 -12.88 -19.74
C LYS A 74 1.07 -11.52 -19.07
N SER A 75 1.23 -10.47 -19.87
CA SER A 75 1.38 -9.10 -19.40
C SER A 75 0.16 -8.28 -19.77
N GLU A 76 -0.36 -7.50 -18.83
CA GLU A 76 -1.47 -6.57 -19.00
C GLU A 76 -1.13 -5.26 -18.29
N VAL A 77 -1.62 -4.14 -18.81
CA VAL A 77 -1.59 -2.85 -18.11
C VAL A 77 -3.03 -2.52 -17.73
N GLU A 78 -3.25 -2.20 -16.46
CA GLU A 78 -4.53 -1.75 -15.94
C GLU A 78 -4.43 -0.29 -15.52
N ASP A 79 -5.43 0.50 -15.93
CA ASP A 79 -5.63 1.88 -15.46
C ASP A 79 -6.50 1.83 -14.20
N ILE A 80 -5.98 2.37 -13.10
CA ILE A 80 -6.62 2.35 -11.79
C ILE A 80 -6.76 3.78 -11.26
N ASP A 81 -8.00 4.21 -11.00
CA ASP A 81 -8.29 5.48 -10.34
C ASP A 81 -7.53 5.61 -9.01
N GLU A 82 -7.02 6.81 -8.72
CA GLU A 82 -6.24 7.13 -7.51
C GLU A 82 -6.98 6.76 -6.21
N ASP A 83 -8.30 6.86 -6.18
CA ASP A 83 -9.12 6.52 -5.01
C ASP A 83 -9.24 5.00 -4.74
N LYS A 84 -8.88 4.17 -5.72
CA LYS A 84 -8.80 2.71 -5.61
C LYS A 84 -7.39 2.23 -5.29
N MET A 85 -6.39 3.11 -5.35
CA MET A 85 -5.01 2.76 -5.04
C MET A 85 -4.81 2.53 -3.54
N TRP A 86 -3.96 1.55 -3.23
CA TRP A 86 -3.71 1.15 -1.86
C TRP A 86 -2.76 2.12 -1.15
N SER A 87 -3.30 3.00 -0.31
CA SER A 87 -2.55 4.00 0.44
C SER A 87 -2.40 3.66 1.93
N GLU A 88 -1.50 4.36 2.63
CA GLU A 88 -1.36 4.27 4.08
C GLU A 88 -2.65 4.67 4.82
N ALA A 89 -3.36 5.68 4.31
CA ALA A 89 -4.66 6.09 4.84
C ALA A 89 -5.70 4.96 4.67
N MET A 90 -5.68 4.28 3.52
CA MET A 90 -6.52 3.11 3.28
C MET A 90 -6.19 1.97 4.23
N TRP A 91 -4.90 1.66 4.43
CA TRP A 91 -4.47 0.65 5.40
C TRP A 91 -4.91 1.00 6.82
N THR A 92 -4.70 2.23 7.28
CA THR A 92 -5.13 2.70 8.61
C THR A 92 -6.63 2.50 8.81
N LYS A 93 -7.43 2.81 7.78
CA LYS A 93 -8.87 2.57 7.78
C LYS A 93 -9.21 1.07 7.82
N VAL A 94 -8.58 0.25 6.97
CA VAL A 94 -8.80 -1.20 6.96
C VAL A 94 -8.44 -1.83 8.30
N GLN A 95 -7.30 -1.46 8.88
CA GLN A 95 -6.84 -1.96 10.17
C GLN A 95 -7.83 -1.63 11.29
N SER A 96 -8.30 -0.38 11.36
CA SER A 96 -9.25 0.07 12.39
C SER A 96 -10.66 -0.52 12.22
N GLU A 97 -11.09 -0.78 10.99
CA GLU A 97 -12.42 -1.35 10.69
C GLU A 97 -12.43 -2.88 10.56
N CYS A 98 -11.26 -3.54 10.62
CA CYS A 98 -11.09 -4.95 10.27
C CYS A 98 -12.09 -5.87 10.98
N VAL A 99 -12.14 -5.81 12.31
CA VAL A 99 -13.02 -6.64 13.14
C VAL A 99 -14.50 -6.27 12.93
N ALA A 100 -14.80 -4.98 12.80
CA ALA A 100 -16.17 -4.52 12.55
C ALA A 100 -16.72 -5.00 11.19
N LYS A 101 -15.83 -5.24 10.22
CA LYS A 101 -16.16 -5.80 8.90
C LYS A 101 -16.14 -7.34 8.86
N GLY A 102 -15.98 -8.00 10.01
CA GLY A 102 -15.96 -9.46 10.12
C GLY A 102 -14.61 -10.10 9.76
N GLY A 103 -13.54 -9.30 9.69
CA GLY A 103 -12.18 -9.80 9.57
C GLY A 103 -11.53 -10.09 10.93
N THR A 104 -10.31 -10.59 10.89
CA THR A 104 -9.47 -10.86 12.07
C THR A 104 -8.13 -10.14 11.92
N LEU A 105 -7.70 -9.44 12.97
CA LEU A 105 -6.34 -8.90 13.02
C LEU A 105 -5.39 -10.00 13.47
N GLU A 106 -4.38 -10.29 12.66
CA GLU A 106 -3.36 -11.30 12.96
C GLU A 106 -2.02 -10.98 12.29
N ASP A 107 -0.93 -11.48 12.86
CA ASP A 107 0.38 -11.43 12.24
C ASP A 107 0.50 -12.59 11.24
N VAL A 108 0.80 -12.26 9.98
CA VAL A 108 1.02 -13.25 8.92
C VAL A 108 2.48 -13.23 8.48
N THR A 109 3.11 -14.41 8.44
CA THR A 109 4.48 -14.56 7.94
C THR A 109 4.44 -15.15 6.54
N VAL A 110 5.10 -14.46 5.62
CA VAL A 110 5.29 -14.83 4.21
C VAL A 110 6.78 -14.66 3.87
N PRO A 111 7.26 -15.08 2.68
CA PRO A 111 8.69 -14.95 2.35
C PRO A 111 9.22 -13.51 2.39
N ALA A 112 8.37 -12.50 2.14
CA ALA A 112 8.74 -11.09 2.27
C ALA A 112 8.91 -10.59 3.72
N GLY A 113 8.46 -11.34 4.74
CA GLY A 113 8.53 -10.96 6.15
C GLY A 113 7.27 -11.28 6.95
N THR A 114 7.19 -10.73 8.16
CA THR A 114 6.02 -10.82 9.04
C THR A 114 5.30 -9.48 9.09
N PHE A 115 3.98 -9.50 8.89
CA PHE A 115 3.17 -8.29 8.80
C PHE A 115 1.96 -8.37 9.73
N ALA A 116 1.67 -7.28 10.45
CA ALA A 116 0.37 -7.09 11.07
C ALA A 116 -0.67 -6.92 9.96
N SER A 117 -1.66 -7.81 9.92
CA SER A 117 -2.59 -7.93 8.80
C SER A 117 -4.05 -7.98 9.23
N CYS A 118 -4.94 -7.61 8.31
CA CYS A 118 -6.37 -7.89 8.41
C CYS A 118 -6.72 -9.07 7.50
N HIS A 119 -7.03 -10.21 8.09
CA HIS A 119 -7.57 -11.38 7.40
C HIS A 119 -9.06 -11.21 7.17
N MET A 120 -9.49 -11.31 5.92
CA MET A 120 -10.90 -11.29 5.56
C MET A 120 -11.25 -12.51 4.72
N THR A 121 -12.38 -13.13 5.04
CA THR A 121 -12.97 -14.23 4.27
C THR A 121 -14.29 -13.76 3.67
N LYS A 122 -14.45 -13.97 2.36
CA LYS A 122 -15.69 -13.67 1.65
C LYS A 122 -16.13 -14.86 0.81
N THR A 123 -17.36 -15.30 1.01
CA THR A 123 -17.94 -16.45 0.30
C THR A 123 -19.13 -15.99 -0.54
N TRP A 124 -19.16 -16.42 -1.81
CA TRP A 124 -20.23 -16.17 -2.76
C TRP A 124 -20.62 -17.49 -3.44
N GLY A 125 -21.64 -18.15 -2.89
CA GLY A 125 -22.05 -19.48 -3.36
C GLY A 125 -20.89 -20.48 -3.21
N PRO A 126 -20.43 -21.13 -4.30
CA PRO A 126 -19.34 -22.11 -4.23
C PRO A 126 -17.93 -21.49 -4.17
N LYS A 127 -17.82 -20.16 -4.23
CA LYS A 127 -16.54 -19.45 -4.27
C LYS A 127 -16.20 -18.87 -2.91
N THR A 128 -14.99 -19.12 -2.42
CA THR A 128 -14.45 -18.50 -1.21
C THR A 128 -13.15 -17.77 -1.56
N MET A 129 -13.01 -16.54 -1.08
CA MET A 129 -11.78 -15.77 -1.15
C MET A 129 -11.35 -15.41 0.27
N GLU A 130 -10.11 -15.73 0.59
CA GLU A 130 -9.43 -15.25 1.79
C GLU A 130 -8.32 -14.31 1.36
N VAL A 131 -8.20 -13.18 2.05
CA VAL A 131 -7.17 -12.18 1.78
C VAL A 131 -6.61 -11.66 3.09
N TRP A 132 -5.29 -11.49 3.12
CA TRP A 132 -4.57 -10.84 4.20
C TRP A 132 -4.08 -9.50 3.67
N LEU A 133 -4.65 -8.43 4.22
CA LEU A 133 -4.28 -7.06 3.86
C LEU A 133 -3.30 -6.48 4.89
N ALA A 134 -2.28 -5.77 4.44
CA ALA A 134 -1.30 -5.12 5.32
C ALA A 134 -0.80 -3.78 4.72
N GLY A 135 0.00 -3.05 5.50
CA GLY A 135 0.67 -1.81 5.06
C GLY A 135 1.86 -2.08 4.14
N VAL A 136 1.62 -2.68 2.97
CA VAL A 136 2.61 -2.94 1.91
C VAL A 136 2.10 -2.36 0.58
N PRO A 137 2.96 -2.15 -0.45
CA PRO A 137 2.49 -1.80 -1.79
C PRO A 137 1.43 -2.79 -2.28
N PHE A 138 0.35 -2.26 -2.88
CA PHE A 138 -0.82 -3.03 -3.35
C PHE A 138 -1.61 -3.77 -2.25
N GLY A 139 -1.22 -3.62 -0.98
CA GLY A 139 -1.99 -4.01 0.19
C GLY A 139 -2.13 -5.49 0.49
N ILE A 140 -1.81 -6.40 -0.44
CA ILE A 140 -2.03 -7.83 -0.27
C ILE A 140 -0.72 -8.54 0.10
N VAL A 141 -0.70 -9.22 1.25
CA VAL A 141 0.46 -10.06 1.65
C VAL A 141 0.20 -11.55 1.38
N LYS A 142 -1.06 -11.98 1.40
CA LYS A 142 -1.48 -13.36 1.11
C LYS A 142 -2.90 -13.38 0.56
N ALA A 143 -3.17 -14.31 -0.35
CA ALA A 143 -4.52 -14.54 -0.86
C ALA A 143 -4.76 -16.02 -1.19
N ASN A 144 -5.93 -16.53 -0.81
CA ASN A 144 -6.42 -17.83 -1.21
C ASN A 144 -7.76 -17.66 -1.94
N LYS A 145 -7.92 -18.27 -3.11
CA LYS A 145 -9.20 -18.31 -3.83
C LYS A 145 -9.57 -19.75 -4.12
N MET A 146 -10.80 -20.12 -3.81
CA MET A 146 -11.34 -21.46 -3.99
C MET A 146 -12.66 -21.39 -4.75
N ASP A 147 -12.84 -22.25 -5.75
CA ASP A 147 -14.12 -22.51 -6.42
C ASP A 147 -14.41 -24.00 -6.30
N SER A 148 -15.30 -24.37 -5.39
CA SER A 148 -15.58 -25.78 -5.07
C SER A 148 -16.31 -26.52 -6.18
N VAL A 149 -17.05 -25.82 -7.04
CA VAL A 149 -17.75 -26.42 -8.19
C VAL A 149 -16.76 -26.77 -9.29
N LYS A 150 -15.80 -25.90 -9.56
CA LYS A 150 -14.74 -26.15 -10.55
C LYS A 150 -13.52 -26.86 -9.98
N MET A 151 -13.52 -27.12 -8.67
CA MET A 151 -12.36 -27.63 -7.93
C MET A 151 -11.09 -26.82 -8.22
N LYS A 152 -11.22 -25.49 -8.31
CA LYS A 152 -10.09 -24.58 -8.55
C LYS A 152 -9.60 -24.01 -7.22
N GLU A 153 -8.30 -23.99 -7.03
CA GLU A 153 -7.65 -23.35 -5.90
C GLU A 153 -6.47 -22.51 -6.40
N LEU A 154 -6.36 -21.27 -5.92
CA LEU A 154 -5.20 -20.40 -6.12
C LEU A 154 -4.73 -19.94 -4.76
N LYS A 155 -3.44 -20.13 -4.46
CA LYS A 155 -2.76 -19.61 -3.28
C LYS A 155 -1.64 -18.72 -3.72
N MET A 156 -1.51 -17.54 -3.12
CA MET A 156 -0.42 -16.61 -3.40
C MET A 156 0.07 -15.97 -2.10
N GLU A 157 1.39 -15.83 -1.99
CA GLU A 157 2.07 -15.17 -0.89
C GLU A 157 3.08 -14.15 -1.44
N LEU A 158 3.18 -13.00 -0.78
CA LEU A 158 4.13 -11.95 -1.13
C LEU A 158 5.56 -12.45 -0.92
N GLN A 159 6.33 -12.45 -2.00
CA GLN A 159 7.73 -12.87 -2.03
C GLN A 159 8.67 -11.70 -1.73
N SER A 160 8.38 -10.55 -2.35
CA SER A 160 9.15 -9.34 -2.19
C SER A 160 8.31 -8.14 -2.60
N PHE A 161 8.67 -6.97 -2.12
CA PHE A 161 8.19 -5.72 -2.66
C PHE A 161 9.30 -4.67 -2.61
N THR A 162 9.20 -3.68 -3.48
CA THR A 162 10.02 -2.47 -3.44
C THR A 162 9.08 -1.33 -3.11
N ALA A 163 9.26 -0.75 -1.93
CA ALA A 163 8.72 0.57 -1.62
C ALA A 163 9.86 1.56 -1.87
N MET A 164 9.63 2.54 -2.73
CA MET A 164 10.57 3.65 -2.87
C MET A 164 10.79 4.28 -1.48
N PRO A 165 12.03 4.65 -1.14
CA PRO A 165 12.29 5.34 0.11
C PRO A 165 11.45 6.61 0.12
N VAL A 166 10.55 6.75 1.11
CA VAL A 166 9.85 8.03 1.35
C VAL A 166 10.90 9.12 1.31
N PRO A 167 10.78 10.14 0.44
CA PRO A 167 11.68 11.26 0.50
C PRO A 167 11.59 11.82 1.92
N THR A 168 12.68 11.66 2.69
CA THR A 168 12.76 12.19 4.04
C THR A 168 12.37 13.66 3.95
N PRO A 169 11.35 14.13 4.69
CA PRO A 169 11.00 15.54 4.69
C PRO A 169 12.28 16.35 4.86
N PRO A 170 12.50 17.41 4.05
CA PRO A 170 13.72 18.20 4.16
C PRO A 170 13.88 18.56 5.63
N GLU A 171 15.04 18.21 6.20
CA GLU A 171 15.34 18.43 7.61
C GLU A 171 14.94 19.85 7.96
N GLN A 172 13.87 20.01 8.76
CA GLN A 172 13.40 21.34 9.11
C GLN A 172 14.57 22.05 9.78
N PRO A 173 14.89 23.31 9.39
CA PRO A 173 15.99 24.03 10.00
C PRO A 173 15.79 24.01 11.51
N VAL A 174 16.76 23.43 12.22
CA VAL A 174 16.73 23.32 13.67
C VAL A 174 16.45 24.72 14.21
N PRO A 175 15.37 24.93 14.99
CA PRO A 175 15.11 26.24 15.57
C PRO A 175 16.36 26.67 16.35
N PRO A 176 16.80 27.93 16.21
CA PRO A 176 18.00 28.39 16.88
C PRO A 176 17.89 28.09 18.37
N THR A 177 18.93 27.49 18.94
CA THR A 177 19.01 27.24 20.38
C THR A 177 18.72 28.56 21.10
N PRO A 178 17.76 28.58 22.05
CA PRO A 178 17.45 29.81 22.77
C PRO A 178 18.74 30.33 23.41
N THR A 179 19.11 31.57 23.09
CA THR A 179 20.23 32.24 23.76
C THR A 179 19.85 32.39 25.22
N PRO A 180 20.67 31.94 26.18
CA PRO A 180 20.35 32.08 27.59
C PRO A 180 20.12 33.55 27.90
N GLU A 181 18.96 33.85 28.48
CA GLU A 181 18.61 35.18 28.95
C GLU A 181 19.63 35.57 30.04
N PRO A 182 20.27 36.76 29.98
CA PRO A 182 21.21 37.16 31.00
C PRO A 182 20.48 37.26 32.34
N GLU A 183 20.91 36.46 33.32
CA GLU A 183 20.41 36.57 34.69
C GLU A 183 20.71 37.99 35.20
N LEU A 184 19.64 38.75 35.47
CA LEU A 184 19.76 40.02 36.18
C LEU A 184 20.21 39.74 37.61
N ILE A 185 21.49 40.00 37.87
CA ILE A 185 22.04 40.03 39.23
C ILE A 185 21.46 41.28 39.91
N PHE A 186 20.55 41.08 40.88
CA PHE A 186 20.03 42.11 41.77
C PHE A 186 20.93 42.31 42.98
#